data_AF-A0A497A5A7-F1
#
_entry.id   AF-A0A497A5A7-F1
#
_cell.length_a   1.000
_cell.length_b   1.000
_cell.length_c   1.000
_cell.angle_alpha   90.00
_cell.angle_beta   90.00
_cell.angle_gamma   90.00
#
_symmetry.space_group_name_H-M   'P 1'
#
loop_
_entity.id
_entity.type
_entity.pdbx_description
1 polymer ?
#
loop_
_entity_poly.entity_id
_entity_poly.type
_entity_poly.pdbx_seq_one_letter_code
_entity_poly.pdbx_strand_id
1 'polypeptide(L)'
;MRRRAEFLDVFLRGAGPSPELLTAFALGLLVVGLLGDVTYSLLTAPADSLTTAWRPVAAALVLTGLAYLLYRRDRRRGRTVRAIVDESRLAPPHAGLIWLFGPGPFEHLLFALNHHRKGGGGAHCWLVMQEDFPPVRKRFGELSRRLAEEGMTTQIHPVYVKQPDVHAAYQAVRAVFEREAAEEGLRPDQIIADITGGTKPLTAGMVLATLTAGGALEYVESERDAQGRPITGTLRVVLVDTTFYVARGE
;
A
#
# COMPACT_ATOMS: atom_id res chain seq x y z
N MET A 1 -4.38 -24.87 -10.20
CA MET A 1 -5.30 -24.19 -9.27
C MET A 1 -4.56 -23.09 -8.53
N ARG A 2 -4.85 -21.81 -8.82
CA ARG A 2 -4.29 -20.67 -8.06
C ARG A 2 -5.02 -20.58 -6.73
N ARG A 3 -4.32 -20.82 -5.61
CA ARG A 3 -4.88 -20.65 -4.26
C ARG A 3 -4.97 -19.14 -3.97
N ARG A 4 -6.17 -18.64 -3.66
CA ARG A 4 -6.33 -17.34 -2.99
C ARG A 4 -5.57 -17.43 -1.66
N ALA A 5 -4.56 -16.59 -1.48
CA ALA A 5 -3.85 -16.45 -0.22
C ALA A 5 -4.18 -15.06 0.33
N GLU A 6 -4.66 -14.99 1.58
CA GLU A 6 -4.91 -13.71 2.23
C GLU A 6 -3.56 -13.03 2.56
N PHE A 7 -3.52 -11.70 2.48
CA PHE A 7 -2.33 -10.89 2.74
C PHE A 7 -1.62 -11.28 4.04
N LEU A 8 -2.39 -11.54 5.10
CA LEU A 8 -1.88 -11.99 6.39
C LEU A 8 -1.23 -13.38 6.34
N ASP A 9 -1.75 -14.30 5.52
CA ASP A 9 -1.22 -15.65 5.38
C ASP A 9 0.14 -15.64 4.65
N VAL A 10 0.31 -14.74 3.68
CA VAL A 10 1.58 -14.48 2.99
C VAL A 10 2.57 -13.79 3.91
N PHE A 11 2.12 -12.78 4.65
CA PHE A 11 2.99 -12.00 5.51
C PHE A 11 3.44 -12.81 6.74
N LEU A 12 2.54 -13.52 7.41
CA LEU A 12 2.86 -14.32 8.60
C LEU A 12 3.61 -15.62 8.27
N ARG A 13 3.32 -16.29 7.14
CA ARG A 13 4.09 -17.49 6.72
C ARG A 13 5.33 -17.16 5.89
N GLY A 14 5.42 -15.94 5.35
CA GLY A 14 6.54 -15.45 4.54
C GLY A 14 7.57 -14.62 5.32
N ALA A 15 7.18 -13.97 6.43
CA ALA A 15 8.04 -13.05 7.19
C ALA A 15 8.48 -13.55 8.57
N GLY A 16 8.20 -14.81 8.92
CA GLY A 16 8.87 -15.45 10.05
C GLY A 16 10.36 -15.70 9.72
N PRO A 17 11.30 -15.52 10.67
CA PRO A 17 12.70 -15.86 10.42
C PRO A 17 12.80 -17.34 10.07
N SER A 18 13.44 -17.65 8.94
CA SER A 18 13.61 -19.04 8.52
C SER A 18 14.38 -19.83 9.58
N PRO A 19 14.14 -21.16 9.70
CA PRO A 19 14.95 -22.01 10.57
C PRO A 19 16.45 -21.85 10.29
N GLU A 20 16.84 -21.64 9.03
CA GLU A 20 18.21 -21.35 8.63
C GLU A 20 18.73 -20.02 9.20
N LEU A 21 17.91 -18.95 9.18
CA LEU A 21 18.26 -17.65 9.74
C LEU A 21 18.33 -17.69 11.28
N LEU A 22 17.39 -18.37 11.94
CA LEU A 22 17.41 -18.59 13.39
C LEU A 22 18.65 -19.39 13.82
N THR A 23 19.01 -20.41 13.04
CA THR A 23 20.22 -21.21 13.29
C THR A 23 21.48 -20.37 13.07
N ALA A 24 21.55 -19.58 11.99
CA ALA A 24 22.67 -18.67 11.75
C ALA A 24 22.83 -17.63 12.88
N PHE A 25 21.72 -17.11 13.41
CA PHE A 25 21.72 -16.20 14.55
C PHE A 25 22.23 -16.88 15.84
N ALA A 26 21.74 -18.08 16.15
CA ALA A 26 22.21 -18.85 17.30
C ALA A 26 23.71 -19.20 17.20
N LEU A 27 24.19 -19.57 16.01
CA LEU A 27 25.63 -19.80 15.75
C LEU A 27 26.45 -18.51 15.96
N GLY A 28 25.91 -17.35 15.58
CA GLY A 28 26.55 -16.05 15.82
C GLY A 28 26.71 -15.76 17.32
N LEU A 29 25.69 -16.03 18.14
CA LEU A 29 25.78 -15.87 19.60
C LEU A 29 26.85 -16.78 20.22
N LEU A 30 26.95 -18.03 19.75
CA LEU A 30 27.99 -18.97 20.19
C LEU A 30 29.40 -18.48 19.84
N VAL A 31 29.58 -17.91 18.64
CA VAL A 31 30.87 -17.32 18.22
C VAL A 31 31.26 -16.15 19.12
N VAL A 32 30.31 -15.26 19.45
CA VAL A 32 30.57 -14.13 20.36
C VAL A 32 31.01 -14.62 21.74
N GLY A 33 30.36 -15.66 22.27
CA GLY A 33 30.77 -16.29 23.53
C GLY A 33 32.19 -16.85 23.47
N LEU A 34 32.51 -17.63 22.43
CA LEU A 34 33.85 -18.21 22.25
C LEU A 34 34.95 -17.15 22.13
N LEU A 35 34.69 -16.07 21.40
CA LEU A 35 35.65 -14.96 21.27
C LEU A 35 35.81 -14.19 22.58
N GLY A 36 34.74 -14.04 23.37
CA GLY A 36 34.79 -13.49 24.71
C GLY A 36 35.71 -14.29 25.63
N ASP A 37 35.54 -15.61 25.64
CA ASP A 37 36.37 -16.53 26.44
C ASP A 37 37.84 -16.52 26.01
N VAL A 38 38.10 -16.47 24.69
CA VAL A 38 39.47 -16.34 24.15
C VAL A 38 40.10 -15.03 24.58
N THR A 39 39.36 -13.92 24.49
CA THR A 39 39.85 -12.59 24.89
C THR A 39 40.15 -12.55 26.38
N TYR A 40 39.26 -13.09 27.21
CA TYR A 40 39.47 -13.21 28.66
C TYR A 40 40.71 -14.04 28.97
N SER A 41 40.87 -15.19 28.32
CA SER A 41 42.02 -16.07 28.51
C SER A 41 43.33 -15.39 28.09
N LEU A 42 43.33 -14.65 26.97
CA LEU A 42 44.51 -13.89 26.53
C LEU A 42 44.91 -12.76 27.49
N LEU A 43 43.93 -12.13 28.15
CA LEU A 43 44.18 -11.05 29.11
C LEU A 43 44.63 -11.55 30.49
N THR A 44 44.32 -12.80 30.83
CA THR A 44 44.51 -13.33 32.19
C THR A 44 45.55 -14.45 32.29
N ALA A 45 45.93 -15.07 31.17
CA ALA A 45 46.75 -16.27 31.21
C ALA A 45 48.27 -16.00 31.07
N PRO A 46 49.13 -16.80 31.74
CA PRO A 46 50.59 -16.71 31.63
C PRO A 46 51.07 -17.15 30.23
N ALA A 47 52.23 -16.61 29.79
CA ALA A 47 52.73 -16.67 28.41
C ALA A 47 52.83 -18.09 27.79
N ASP A 48 52.97 -19.14 28.61
CA ASP A 48 53.10 -20.53 28.15
C ASP A 48 51.77 -21.20 27.77
N SER A 49 50.63 -20.55 28.06
CA SER A 49 49.27 -21.09 27.82
C SER A 49 48.66 -20.76 26.45
N LEU A 50 49.35 -19.94 25.64
CA LEU A 50 48.90 -19.44 24.34
C LEU A 50 48.63 -20.57 23.31
N THR A 51 49.23 -21.74 23.51
CA THR A 51 48.99 -22.95 22.70
C THR A 51 47.59 -23.55 22.89
N THR A 52 46.80 -23.06 23.85
CA THR A 52 45.42 -23.54 24.10
C THR A 52 44.37 -22.71 23.36
N ALA A 53 44.73 -21.49 22.93
CA ALA A 53 43.80 -20.53 22.31
C ALA A 53 43.41 -20.85 20.86
N TRP A 54 44.17 -21.70 20.15
CA TRP A 54 43.88 -21.99 18.74
C TRP A 54 42.60 -22.80 18.53
N ARG A 55 42.22 -23.67 19.49
CA ARG A 55 41.02 -24.52 19.40
C ARG A 55 39.72 -23.69 19.36
N PRO A 56 39.46 -22.78 20.31
CA PRO A 56 38.26 -21.93 20.26
C PRO A 56 38.27 -20.96 19.07
N VAL A 57 39.44 -20.48 18.63
CA VAL A 57 39.55 -19.66 17.42
C VAL A 57 39.17 -20.46 16.16
N ALA A 58 39.66 -21.69 16.03
CA ALA A 58 39.29 -22.58 14.92
C ALA A 58 37.78 -22.92 14.94
N ALA A 59 37.22 -23.19 16.12
CA ALA A 59 35.79 -23.42 16.27
C ALA A 59 34.95 -22.19 15.88
N ALA A 60 35.35 -20.99 16.30
CA ALA A 60 34.69 -19.75 15.92
C ALA A 60 34.67 -19.55 14.40
N LEU A 61 35.80 -19.77 13.71
CA LEU A 61 35.88 -19.66 12.25
C LEU A 61 34.96 -20.65 11.53
N VAL A 62 34.87 -21.90 12.00
CA VAL A 62 33.97 -22.92 11.42
C VAL A 62 32.50 -22.53 11.62
N LEU A 63 32.12 -22.09 12.83
CA LEU A 63 30.76 -21.67 13.14
C LEU A 63 30.36 -20.42 12.34
N THR A 64 31.26 -19.46 12.17
CA THR A 64 31.04 -18.29 11.29
C THR A 64 30.86 -18.71 9.84
N GLY A 65 31.69 -19.63 9.34
CA GLY A 65 31.55 -20.18 7.99
C GLY A 65 30.21 -20.88 7.78
N LEU A 66 29.77 -21.67 8.75
CA LEU A 66 28.47 -22.36 8.72
C LEU A 66 27.30 -21.36 8.78
N ALA A 67 27.36 -20.37 9.67
CA ALA A 67 26.36 -19.30 9.77
C ALA A 67 26.28 -18.51 8.46
N TYR A 68 27.41 -18.20 7.82
CA TYR A 68 27.46 -17.52 6.53
C TYR A 68 26.87 -18.38 5.40
N LEU A 69 27.14 -19.68 5.38
CA LEU A 69 26.56 -20.61 4.41
C LEU A 69 25.03 -20.72 4.58
N LEU A 70 24.54 -20.80 5.82
CA LEU A 70 23.12 -20.80 6.14
C LEU A 70 22.45 -19.49 5.73
N TYR A 71 23.06 -18.35 6.04
CA TYR A 71 22.61 -17.04 5.60
C TYR A 71 22.56 -16.92 4.07
N ARG A 72 23.61 -17.39 3.36
CA ARG A 72 23.65 -17.37 1.90
C ARG A 72 22.61 -18.31 1.29
N ARG A 73 22.35 -19.45 1.92
CA ARG A 73 21.32 -20.41 1.52
C ARG A 73 19.92 -19.84 1.74
N ASP A 74 19.69 -19.17 2.86
CA ASP A 74 18.46 -18.46 3.17
C ASP A 74 18.23 -17.33 2.17
N ARG A 75 19.24 -16.49 1.90
CA ARG A 75 19.17 -15.41 0.93
C ARG A 75 18.92 -15.90 -0.50
N ARG A 76 19.48 -17.04 -0.89
CA ARG A 76 19.20 -17.70 -2.19
C ARG A 76 17.82 -18.34 -2.24
N ARG A 77 17.31 -18.83 -1.10
CA ARG A 77 15.93 -19.31 -0.93
C ARG A 77 14.97 -18.16 -0.60
N GLY A 78 15.48 -16.93 -0.59
CA GLY A 78 14.77 -15.73 -0.18
C GLY A 78 13.50 -15.62 -0.99
N ARG A 79 12.37 -15.74 -0.29
CA ARG A 79 11.05 -15.73 -0.91
C ARG A 79 10.78 -14.33 -1.42
N THR A 80 11.12 -14.06 -2.68
CA THR A 80 10.75 -12.80 -3.32
C THR A 80 9.24 -12.81 -3.53
N VAL A 81 8.53 -11.98 -2.77
CA VAL A 81 7.12 -11.70 -3.03
C VAL A 81 7.07 -10.77 -4.23
N ARG A 82 6.77 -11.32 -5.40
CA ARG A 82 6.46 -10.50 -6.58
C ARG A 82 4.97 -10.24 -6.60
N ALA A 83 4.57 -9.01 -6.25
CA ALA A 83 3.22 -8.54 -6.52
C ALA A 83 3.11 -8.18 -8.00
N ILE A 84 2.13 -8.75 -8.68
CA ILE A 84 1.77 -8.39 -10.06
C ILE A 84 0.37 -7.78 -9.97
N VAL A 85 0.23 -6.53 -10.42
CA VAL A 85 -1.03 -5.80 -10.50
C VAL A 85 -1.45 -5.76 -11.97
N ASP A 86 -2.71 -6.07 -12.25
CA ASP A 86 -3.26 -6.00 -13.60
C ASP A 86 -3.91 -4.64 -13.85
N GLU A 87 -3.14 -3.71 -14.40
CA GLU A 87 -3.58 -2.35 -14.74
C GLU A 87 -4.36 -2.29 -16.08
N SER A 88 -4.56 -3.43 -16.76
CA SER A 88 -5.37 -3.46 -18.00
C SER A 88 -6.87 -3.40 -17.73
N ARG A 89 -7.28 -3.64 -16.48
CA ARG A 89 -8.69 -3.70 -16.07
C ARG A 89 -9.24 -2.30 -15.86
N LEU A 90 -10.23 -1.92 -16.66
CA LEU A 90 -10.97 -0.69 -16.45
C LEU A 90 -11.98 -0.84 -15.33
N ALA A 91 -12.20 0.24 -14.56
CA ALA A 91 -13.22 0.27 -13.53
C ALA A 91 -14.62 0.14 -14.16
N PRO A 92 -15.48 -0.77 -13.68
CA PRO A 92 -16.86 -0.81 -14.15
C PRO A 92 -17.63 0.41 -13.62
N PRO A 93 -18.74 0.77 -14.26
CA PRO A 93 -19.60 1.85 -13.79
C PRO A 93 -20.11 1.59 -12.37
N HIS A 94 -19.94 2.55 -11.46
CA HIS A 94 -20.47 2.51 -10.09
C HIS A 94 -21.42 3.68 -9.89
N ALA A 95 -22.46 3.50 -9.07
CA ALA A 95 -23.44 4.54 -8.80
C ALA A 95 -22.88 5.65 -7.89
N GLY A 96 -22.00 5.27 -6.96
CA GLY A 96 -21.33 6.15 -6.02
C GLY A 96 -19.81 6.23 -6.26
N LEU A 97 -19.25 7.43 -6.16
CA LEU A 97 -17.82 7.69 -6.21
C LEU A 97 -17.37 8.39 -4.92
N ILE A 98 -16.27 7.97 -4.32
CA ILE A 98 -15.61 8.71 -3.22
C ILE A 98 -14.32 9.29 -3.76
N TRP A 99 -14.12 10.59 -3.61
CA TRP A 99 -12.96 11.30 -4.16
C TRP A 99 -12.25 12.14 -3.09
N LEU A 100 -10.91 12.09 -3.06
CA LEU A 100 -10.10 12.97 -2.23
C LEU A 100 -9.93 14.34 -2.89
N PHE A 101 -10.69 15.32 -2.42
CA PHE A 101 -10.78 16.62 -3.06
C PHE A 101 -9.79 17.64 -2.43
N GLY A 102 -8.97 18.24 -3.28
CA GLY A 102 -7.91 19.17 -2.89
C GLY A 102 -7.93 20.47 -3.72
N PRO A 103 -6.97 21.38 -3.53
CA PRO A 103 -6.94 22.68 -4.22
C PRO A 103 -6.46 22.61 -5.69
N GLY A 104 -5.95 21.44 -6.11
CA GLY A 104 -5.44 21.19 -7.45
C GLY A 104 -6.53 21.11 -8.54
N PRO A 105 -6.13 20.81 -9.78
CA PRO A 105 -7.07 20.58 -10.88
C PRO A 105 -8.02 19.41 -10.59
N PHE A 106 -9.26 19.52 -11.07
CA PHE A 106 -10.29 18.48 -10.93
C PHE A 106 -10.66 17.80 -12.25
N GLU A 107 -9.84 17.95 -13.29
CA GLU A 107 -10.10 17.35 -14.61
C GLU A 107 -10.20 15.82 -14.55
N HIS A 108 -9.38 15.17 -13.70
CA HIS A 108 -9.47 13.72 -13.50
C HIS A 108 -10.77 13.32 -12.80
N LEU A 109 -11.30 14.14 -11.87
CA LEU A 109 -12.60 13.90 -11.26
C LEU A 109 -13.72 14.00 -12.31
N LEU A 110 -13.71 15.03 -13.15
CA LEU A 110 -14.69 15.17 -14.23
C LEU A 110 -14.60 14.00 -15.23
N PHE A 111 -13.38 13.52 -15.52
CA PHE A 111 -13.18 12.36 -16.37
C PHE A 111 -13.76 11.08 -15.74
N ALA A 112 -13.47 10.81 -14.46
CA ALA A 112 -14.00 9.65 -13.72
C ALA A 112 -15.54 9.68 -13.63
N LEU A 113 -16.13 10.84 -13.29
CA LEU A 113 -17.58 11.01 -13.25
C LEU A 113 -18.23 10.75 -14.62
N ASN A 114 -17.64 11.26 -15.70
CA ASN A 114 -18.13 11.00 -17.05
C ASN A 114 -18.00 9.54 -17.46
N HIS A 115 -16.92 8.86 -17.06
CA HIS A 115 -16.74 7.42 -17.27
C HIS A 115 -17.87 6.61 -16.64
N HIS A 116 -18.14 6.82 -15.34
CA HIS A 116 -19.23 6.11 -14.67
C HIS A 116 -20.61 6.48 -15.24
N ARG A 117 -20.85 7.75 -15.53
CA ARG A 117 -22.12 8.22 -16.11
C ARG A 117 -22.42 7.57 -17.45
N LYS A 118 -21.43 7.45 -18.34
CA LYS A 118 -21.58 6.78 -19.64
C LYS A 118 -22.03 5.32 -19.50
N GLY A 119 -21.66 4.67 -18.42
CA GLY A 119 -22.08 3.30 -18.11
C GLY A 119 -23.30 3.18 -17.19
N GLY A 120 -24.05 4.26 -16.96
CA GLY A 120 -25.26 4.27 -16.14
C GLY A 120 -25.03 4.45 -14.62
N GLY A 121 -23.82 4.82 -14.21
CA GLY A 121 -23.44 5.15 -12.83
C GLY A 121 -23.24 6.65 -12.59
N GLY A 122 -22.42 7.00 -11.59
CA GLY A 122 -22.01 8.38 -11.29
C GLY A 122 -23.13 9.28 -10.78
N ALA A 123 -24.13 8.70 -10.10
CA ALA A 123 -25.26 9.44 -9.55
C ALA A 123 -24.86 10.25 -8.31
N HIS A 124 -23.95 9.73 -7.48
CA HIS A 124 -23.50 10.37 -6.25
C HIS A 124 -21.98 10.44 -6.19
N CYS A 125 -21.44 11.55 -5.67
CA CYS A 125 -20.01 11.73 -5.46
C CYS A 125 -19.73 12.37 -4.09
N TRP A 126 -19.07 11.60 -3.22
CA TRP A 126 -18.61 12.06 -1.91
C TRP A 126 -17.22 12.67 -2.03
N LEU A 127 -17.11 13.96 -1.72
CA LEU A 127 -15.86 14.70 -1.77
C LEU A 127 -15.27 14.82 -0.37
N VAL A 128 -14.28 13.98 -0.07
CA VAL A 128 -13.52 14.07 1.18
C VAL A 128 -12.55 15.24 1.07
N MET A 129 -12.77 16.29 1.86
CA MET A 129 -12.03 17.54 1.73
C MET A 129 -11.77 18.22 3.07
N GLN A 130 -10.71 19.02 3.14
CA GLN A 130 -10.34 19.69 4.38
C GLN A 130 -11.31 20.81 4.73
N GLU A 131 -11.81 20.79 5.97
CA GLU A 131 -12.61 21.86 6.56
C GLU A 131 -11.78 23.15 6.71
N ASP A 132 -12.43 24.30 6.54
CA ASP A 132 -11.83 25.62 6.75
C ASP A 132 -10.51 25.91 6.01
N PHE A 133 -10.30 25.25 4.87
CA PHE A 133 -9.17 25.54 3.99
C PHE A 133 -9.62 26.34 2.74
N PRO A 134 -9.35 27.66 2.67
CA PRO A 134 -9.88 28.53 1.62
C PRO A 134 -9.59 28.08 0.17
N PRO A 135 -8.39 27.56 -0.15
CA PRO A 135 -8.10 27.08 -1.51
C PRO A 135 -9.03 25.93 -1.95
N VAL A 136 -9.37 25.02 -1.03
CA VAL A 136 -10.31 23.92 -1.29
C VAL A 136 -11.73 24.44 -1.45
N ARG A 137 -12.17 25.37 -0.58
CA ARG A 137 -13.51 25.99 -0.68
C ARG A 137 -13.71 26.71 -2.01
N LYS A 138 -12.71 27.47 -2.46
CA LYS A 138 -12.72 28.12 -3.79
C LYS A 138 -12.84 27.07 -4.90
N ARG A 139 -12.02 26.02 -4.85
CA ARG A 139 -12.02 24.96 -5.87
C ARG A 139 -13.34 24.18 -5.90
N PHE A 140 -13.98 23.96 -4.76
CA PHE A 140 -15.29 23.33 -4.65
C PHE A 140 -16.40 24.15 -5.34
N GLY A 141 -16.36 25.48 -5.17
CA GLY A 141 -17.27 26.39 -5.87
C GLY A 141 -17.07 26.37 -7.40
N GLU A 142 -15.81 26.31 -7.85
CA GLU A 142 -15.48 26.19 -9.28
C GLU A 142 -15.96 24.85 -9.85
N LEU A 143 -15.78 23.73 -9.13
CA LEU A 143 -16.31 22.43 -9.51
C LEU A 143 -17.83 22.46 -9.64
N SER A 144 -18.53 22.99 -8.62
CA SER A 144 -20.00 23.06 -8.61
C SER A 144 -20.54 23.85 -9.80
N ARG A 145 -19.92 24.99 -10.11
CA ARG A 145 -20.25 25.77 -11.31
C ARG A 145 -20.02 24.98 -12.58
N ARG A 146 -18.87 24.29 -12.68
CA ARG A 146 -18.51 23.50 -13.87
C ARG A 146 -19.49 22.34 -14.11
N LEU A 147 -19.89 21.63 -13.06
CA LEU A 147 -20.88 20.54 -13.14
C LEU A 147 -22.24 21.07 -13.64
N ALA A 148 -22.66 22.25 -13.18
CA ALA A 148 -23.90 22.89 -13.63
C ALA A 148 -23.82 23.34 -15.09
N GLU A 149 -22.71 23.95 -15.51
CA GLU A 149 -22.45 24.36 -16.91
C GLU A 149 -22.46 23.16 -17.87
N GLU A 150 -21.93 22.01 -17.45
CA GLU A 150 -21.92 20.77 -18.22
C GLU A 150 -23.23 19.96 -18.12
N GLY A 151 -24.21 20.43 -17.33
CA GLY A 151 -25.49 19.73 -17.13
C GLY A 151 -25.35 18.36 -16.47
N MET A 152 -24.33 18.17 -15.62
CA MET A 152 -24.11 16.92 -14.91
C MET A 152 -25.14 16.74 -13.80
N THR A 153 -25.80 15.58 -13.78
CA THR A 153 -26.83 15.24 -12.78
C THR A 153 -26.26 14.59 -11.51
N THR A 154 -24.93 14.50 -11.39
CA THR A 154 -24.27 13.93 -10.20
C THR A 154 -24.53 14.79 -8.97
N GLN A 155 -25.07 14.18 -7.92
CA GLN A 155 -25.21 14.82 -6.61
C GLN A 155 -23.89 14.81 -5.86
N ILE A 156 -23.44 15.98 -5.42
CA ILE A 156 -22.18 16.16 -4.72
C ILE A 156 -22.42 16.22 -3.21
N HIS A 157 -21.72 15.36 -2.48
CA HIS A 157 -21.80 15.20 -1.02
C HIS A 157 -20.49 15.62 -0.38
N PRO A 158 -20.41 16.80 0.26
CA PRO A 158 -19.18 17.23 0.92
C PRO A 158 -18.94 16.47 2.22
N VAL A 159 -17.77 15.83 2.36
CA VAL A 159 -17.34 15.12 3.57
C VAL A 159 -16.13 15.83 4.16
N TYR A 160 -16.30 16.51 5.28
CA TYR A 160 -15.28 17.39 5.85
C TYR A 160 -14.33 16.65 6.80
N VAL A 161 -13.03 16.88 6.63
CA VAL A 161 -11.98 16.44 7.57
C VAL A 161 -11.27 17.64 8.17
N LYS A 162 -11.05 17.63 9.49
CA LYS A 162 -10.37 18.74 10.19
C LYS A 162 -8.88 18.78 9.89
N GLN A 163 -8.25 17.61 9.83
CA GLN A 163 -6.82 17.46 9.56
C GLN A 163 -6.63 16.50 8.38
N PRO A 164 -5.75 16.80 7.42
CA PRO A 164 -5.53 15.97 6.25
C PRO A 164 -4.57 14.80 6.55
N ASP A 165 -4.90 14.01 7.57
CA ASP A 165 -4.13 12.85 8.02
C ASP A 165 -4.80 11.52 7.66
N VAL A 166 -4.08 10.42 7.91
CA VAL A 166 -4.52 9.06 7.60
C VAL A 166 -5.79 8.68 8.36
N HIS A 167 -5.87 9.05 9.65
CA HIS A 167 -6.96 8.64 10.52
C HIS A 167 -8.26 9.36 10.15
N ALA A 168 -8.18 10.66 9.91
CA ALA A 168 -9.33 11.47 9.49
C ALA A 168 -9.90 10.99 8.15
N ALA A 169 -9.04 10.71 7.15
CA ALA A 169 -9.49 10.14 5.89
C ALA A 169 -10.12 8.75 6.06
N TYR A 170 -9.52 7.89 6.90
CA TYR A 170 -10.06 6.58 7.19
C TYR A 170 -11.48 6.67 7.77
N GLN A 171 -11.68 7.51 8.79
CA GLN A 171 -12.98 7.68 9.43
C GLN A 171 -14.02 8.26 8.48
N ALA A 172 -13.64 9.27 7.69
CA ALA A 172 -14.53 9.89 6.70
C ALA A 172 -14.99 8.87 5.64
N VAL A 173 -14.06 8.14 5.04
CA VAL A 173 -14.38 7.15 3.99
C VAL A 173 -15.16 5.97 4.57
N ARG A 174 -14.84 5.52 5.78
CA ARG A 174 -15.64 4.50 6.49
C ARG A 174 -17.08 4.93 6.70
N ALA A 175 -17.30 6.16 7.14
CA ALA A 175 -18.64 6.70 7.35
C ALA A 175 -19.47 6.72 6.06
N VAL A 176 -18.84 7.00 4.91
CA VAL A 176 -19.50 6.91 3.61
C VAL A 176 -19.96 5.48 3.31
N PHE A 177 -19.07 4.49 3.43
CA PHE A 177 -19.42 3.09 3.17
C PHE A 177 -20.44 2.51 4.14
N GLU A 178 -20.41 2.92 5.41
CA GLU A 178 -21.25 2.34 6.47
C GLU A 178 -22.60 3.04 6.63
N ARG A 179 -22.69 4.33 6.28
CA ARG A 179 -23.87 5.16 6.58
C ARG A 179 -24.30 6.04 5.43
N GLU A 180 -23.46 6.97 4.98
CA GLU A 180 -23.93 8.07 4.09
C GLU A 180 -24.41 7.54 2.74
N ALA A 181 -23.75 6.52 2.19
CA ALA A 181 -24.22 5.94 0.93
C ALA A 181 -25.54 5.17 1.07
N ALA A 182 -25.79 4.55 2.23
CA ALA A 182 -27.05 3.89 2.51
C ALA A 182 -28.22 4.89 2.66
N GLU A 183 -27.94 6.10 3.16
CA GLU A 183 -28.92 7.20 3.20
C GLU A 183 -29.37 7.62 1.79
N GLU A 184 -28.50 7.46 0.79
CA GLU A 184 -28.80 7.65 -0.64
C GLU A 184 -29.29 6.36 -1.33
N GLY A 185 -29.57 5.29 -0.58
CA GLY A 185 -30.08 4.02 -1.10
C GLY A 185 -29.05 3.16 -1.85
N LEU A 186 -27.75 3.45 -1.70
CA LEU A 186 -26.68 2.66 -2.29
C LEU A 186 -26.16 1.57 -1.33
N ARG A 187 -25.82 0.43 -1.90
CA ARG A 187 -25.07 -0.62 -1.19
C ARG A 187 -23.56 -0.41 -1.34
N PRO A 188 -22.73 -0.96 -0.43
CA PRO A 188 -21.27 -0.84 -0.52
C PRO A 188 -20.66 -1.31 -1.85
N ASP A 189 -21.23 -2.34 -2.50
CA ASP A 189 -20.78 -2.86 -3.81
C ASP A 189 -21.10 -1.93 -4.99
N GLN A 190 -21.86 -0.85 -4.76
CA GLN A 190 -22.22 0.15 -5.76
C GLN A 190 -21.38 1.43 -5.64
N ILE A 191 -20.41 1.44 -4.73
CA ILE A 191 -19.53 2.57 -4.43
C ILE A 191 -18.09 2.19 -4.76
N ILE A 192 -17.37 3.11 -5.39
CA ILE A 192 -15.95 2.98 -5.66
C ILE A 192 -15.18 4.19 -5.11
N ALA A 193 -14.01 3.95 -4.55
CA ALA A 193 -13.13 5.02 -4.06
C ALA A 193 -12.01 5.29 -5.07
N ASP A 194 -11.87 6.54 -5.49
CA ASP A 194 -10.83 6.97 -6.43
C ASP A 194 -9.65 7.61 -5.69
N ILE A 195 -8.47 7.02 -5.90
CA ILE A 195 -7.22 7.39 -5.23
C ILE A 195 -6.30 8.30 -6.06
N THR A 196 -6.79 8.85 -7.17
CA THR A 196 -6.05 9.75 -8.07
C THR A 196 -5.66 11.05 -7.36
N GLY A 197 -6.60 11.58 -6.58
CA GLY A 197 -6.47 12.84 -5.88
C GLY A 197 -5.90 12.72 -4.47
N GLY A 198 -5.90 13.85 -3.77
CA GLY A 198 -5.50 13.92 -2.37
C GLY A 198 -3.99 13.88 -2.11
N THR A 199 -3.64 13.97 -0.84
CA THR A 199 -2.27 13.79 -0.36
C THR A 199 -2.05 12.32 -0.01
N LYS A 200 -0.78 11.87 0.01
CA LYS A 200 -0.45 10.48 0.37
C LYS A 200 -1.09 10.00 1.70
N PRO A 201 -1.13 10.82 2.78
CA PRO A 201 -1.84 10.42 3.99
C PRO A 201 -3.34 10.16 3.77
N LEU A 202 -4.03 11.04 3.05
CA LEU A 202 -5.45 10.88 2.74
C LEU A 202 -5.69 9.62 1.89
N THR A 203 -4.85 9.40 0.88
CA THR A 203 -4.90 8.20 0.04
C THR A 203 -4.71 6.93 0.87
N ALA A 204 -3.75 6.91 1.79
CA ALA A 204 -3.54 5.76 2.67
C ALA A 204 -4.77 5.47 3.55
N GLY A 205 -5.37 6.52 4.13
CA GLY A 205 -6.59 6.39 4.94
C GLY A 205 -7.78 5.86 4.13
N MET A 206 -7.99 6.39 2.91
CA MET A 206 -9.03 5.94 1.98
C MET A 206 -8.83 4.48 1.56
N VAL A 207 -7.61 4.08 1.19
CA VAL A 207 -7.31 2.69 0.82
C VAL A 207 -7.60 1.75 1.98
N LEU A 208 -7.14 2.09 3.19
CA LEU A 208 -7.41 1.27 4.38
C LEU A 208 -8.92 1.14 4.66
N ALA A 209 -9.67 2.24 4.61
CA ALA A 209 -11.11 2.24 4.85
C ALA A 209 -11.89 1.43 3.80
N THR A 210 -11.50 1.57 2.53
CA THR A 210 -12.15 0.90 1.41
C THR A 210 -11.90 -0.61 1.48
N LEU A 211 -10.66 -1.02 1.72
CA LEU A 211 -10.30 -2.44 1.86
C LEU A 211 -11.03 -3.11 3.04
N THR A 212 -11.14 -2.42 4.19
CA THR A 212 -11.85 -2.97 5.36
C THR A 212 -13.38 -2.94 5.19
N ALA A 213 -13.91 -2.10 4.30
CA ALA A 213 -15.32 -2.10 3.92
C ALA A 213 -15.65 -3.10 2.80
N GLY A 214 -14.65 -3.73 2.18
CA GLY A 214 -14.84 -4.59 1.00
C GLY A 214 -15.23 -3.82 -0.26
N GLY A 215 -14.95 -2.51 -0.31
CA GLY A 215 -15.24 -1.65 -1.45
C GLY A 215 -14.22 -1.80 -2.59
N ALA A 216 -14.58 -1.24 -3.75
CA ALA A 216 -13.68 -1.18 -4.90
C ALA A 216 -12.80 0.08 -4.86
N LEU A 217 -11.63 0.00 -5.48
CA LEU A 217 -10.68 1.10 -5.63
C LEU A 217 -10.41 1.35 -7.11
N GLU A 218 -10.26 2.61 -7.50
CA GLU A 218 -9.86 3.01 -8.85
C GLU A 218 -8.87 4.18 -8.83
N TYR A 219 -8.26 4.43 -9.98
CA TYR A 219 -7.52 5.66 -10.23
C TYR A 219 -7.56 6.00 -11.72
N VAL A 220 -7.44 7.29 -12.02
CA VAL A 220 -7.31 7.83 -13.36
C VAL A 220 -5.84 7.92 -13.72
N GLU A 221 -5.46 7.30 -14.82
CA GLU A 221 -4.13 7.39 -15.39
C GLU A 221 -4.15 7.82 -16.85
N SER A 222 -2.97 8.17 -17.35
CA SER A 222 -2.70 8.48 -18.75
C SER A 222 -1.41 7.79 -19.17
N GLU A 223 -1.32 7.45 -20.45
CA GLU A 223 -0.05 7.06 -21.04
C GLU A 223 0.94 8.21 -20.97
N ARG A 224 2.23 7.88 -20.91
CA ARG A 224 3.31 8.86 -20.82
C ARG A 224 4.24 8.75 -22.02
N ASP A 225 4.66 9.90 -22.53
CA ASP A 225 5.68 9.97 -23.58
C ASP A 225 7.06 9.55 -23.05
N ALA A 226 8.06 9.49 -23.93
CA ALA A 226 9.42 9.15 -23.57
C ALA A 226 10.07 10.14 -22.57
N GLN A 227 9.47 11.31 -22.36
CA GLN A 227 9.88 12.33 -21.39
C GLN A 227 9.07 12.26 -20.08
N GLY A 228 8.17 11.28 -19.94
CA GLY A 228 7.32 11.09 -18.76
C GLY A 228 6.12 12.01 -18.69
N ARG A 229 5.80 12.76 -19.75
CA ARG A 229 4.65 13.67 -19.79
C ARG A 229 3.37 12.93 -20.21
N PRO A 230 2.21 13.25 -19.62
CA PRO A 230 0.92 12.69 -20.04
C PRO A 230 0.63 12.91 -21.53
N ILE A 231 0.17 11.87 -22.21
CA ILE A 231 -0.30 11.94 -23.59
C ILE A 231 -1.80 12.29 -23.59
N THR A 232 -2.16 13.40 -24.23
CA THR A 232 -3.56 13.84 -24.31
C THR A 232 -4.45 12.78 -24.96
N GLY A 233 -5.65 12.57 -24.40
CA GLY A 233 -6.64 11.64 -24.94
C GLY A 233 -6.43 10.17 -24.55
N THR A 234 -5.42 9.87 -23.74
CA THR A 234 -5.13 8.50 -23.25
C THR A 234 -5.62 8.25 -21.82
N LEU A 235 -6.43 9.17 -21.29
CA LEU A 235 -6.99 9.00 -19.95
C LEU A 235 -7.86 7.75 -19.88
N ARG A 236 -7.70 6.99 -18.79
CA ARG A 236 -8.52 5.81 -18.49
C ARG A 236 -8.71 5.65 -16.99
N VAL A 237 -9.85 5.12 -16.59
CA VAL A 237 -10.18 4.81 -15.20
C VAL A 237 -9.86 3.34 -14.94
N VAL A 238 -8.80 3.08 -14.18
CA VAL A 238 -8.26 1.74 -13.93
C VAL A 238 -8.77 1.23 -12.60
N LEU A 239 -9.25 -0.02 -12.61
CA LEU A 239 -9.62 -0.74 -11.40
C LEU A 239 -8.35 -1.19 -10.70
N VAL A 240 -8.22 -0.84 -9.42
CA VAL A 240 -7.14 -1.40 -8.59
C VAL A 240 -7.50 -2.83 -8.24
N ASP A 241 -6.81 -3.80 -8.85
CA ASP A 241 -6.96 -5.19 -8.48
C ASP A 241 -6.30 -5.46 -7.12
N THR A 242 -7.14 -5.56 -6.10
CA THR A 242 -6.72 -5.90 -4.73
C THR A 242 -6.36 -7.38 -4.59
N THR A 243 -6.60 -8.19 -5.62
CA THR A 243 -6.19 -9.60 -5.71
C THR A 243 -4.77 -9.70 -6.25
N PHE A 244 -3.76 -9.46 -5.41
CA PHE A 244 -2.38 -9.69 -5.81
C PHE A 244 -2.01 -11.18 -5.67
N TYR A 245 -1.24 -11.68 -6.64
CA TYR A 245 -0.73 -13.05 -6.60
C TYR A 245 0.71 -13.04 -6.06
N VAL A 246 0.98 -13.91 -5.10
CA VAL A 246 2.34 -14.15 -4.62
C VAL A 246 2.93 -15.30 -5.41
N ALA A 247 3.78 -14.97 -6.38
CA ALA A 247 4.58 -15.97 -7.07
C ALA A 247 5.84 -16.28 -6.26
N ARG A 248 6.21 -17.57 -6.17
CA ARG A 248 7.56 -17.96 -5.77
C ARG A 248 8.49 -17.58 -6.92
N GLY A 249 9.48 -16.74 -6.67
CA GLY A 249 10.59 -16.58 -7.61
C GLY A 249 11.31 -17.91 -7.75
N GLU A 250 11.56 -18.34 -8.99
CA GLU A 250 12.45 -19.46 -9.30
C GLU A 250 13.92 -19.11 -9.00
#